data_AF-F1JYE8-F1
#
_entry.id   AF-F1JYE8-F1
#
_cell.length_a   1.000
_cell.length_b   1.000
_cell.length_c   1.000
_cell.angle_alpha   90.00
_cell.angle_beta   90.00
_cell.angle_gamma   90.00
#
_symmetry.space_group_name_H-M   'P 1'
#
loop_
_entity.id
_entity.type
_entity.pdbx_description
1 polymer ?
#
loop_
_entity_poly.entity_id
_entity_poly.type
_entity_poly.pdbx_seq_one_letter_code
_entity_poly.pdbx_strand_id
1 'polypeptide(L)'
;ERQQLIKTITANATNYTDLPQQVVVTLKYDKATNWSKTDTYSLSEKVGIKKTFQIPQVSSTEYSVEISSTQSWAEQKGGATTETVSVEARPTVPPHSSVPVRVALYKSNISYPYEFK
;
A
#
# COMPACT_ATOMS: atom_id res chain seq x y z
N GLU A 1 11.29 7.47 -6.36
CA GLU A 1 10.46 6.98 -5.23
C GLU A 1 11.04 7.50 -3.93
N ARG A 2 10.20 7.94 -2.97
CA ARG A 2 10.63 8.30 -1.61
C ARG A 2 9.76 7.55 -0.61
N GLN A 3 10.40 6.78 0.27
CA GLN A 3 9.74 6.12 1.39
C GLN A 3 10.00 6.91 2.68
N GLN A 4 8.95 7.08 3.48
CA GLN A 4 8.99 7.77 4.75
C GLN A 4 8.39 6.88 5.82
N LEU A 5 9.15 6.63 6.90
CA LEU A 5 8.61 6.00 8.09
C LEU A 5 7.57 6.93 8.73
N ILE A 6 6.34 6.45 8.87
CA ILE A 6 5.23 7.18 9.47
C ILE A 6 5.07 6.83 10.94
N LYS A 7 5.14 5.53 11.25
CA LYS A 7 4.94 5.05 12.62
C LYS A 7 5.71 3.76 12.85
N THR A 8 6.27 3.63 14.04
CA THR A 8 6.73 2.34 14.55
C THR A 8 5.79 1.93 15.68
N ILE A 9 5.28 0.71 15.63
CA ILE A 9 4.50 0.08 16.69
C ILE A 9 5.37 -1.02 17.28
N THR A 10 5.48 -1.05 18.60
CA THR A 10 6.23 -2.06 19.35
C THR A 10 5.31 -2.73 20.36
N ALA A 11 5.39 -4.05 20.44
CA ALA A 11 4.72 -4.85 21.46
C ALA A 11 5.65 -5.95 21.93
N ASN A 12 5.52 -6.40 23.18
CA ASN A 12 6.31 -7.51 23.71
C ASN A 12 5.44 -8.76 23.76
N ALA A 13 5.91 -9.84 23.13
CA ALA A 13 5.31 -11.17 23.25
C ALA A 13 6.05 -11.91 24.37
N THR A 14 5.41 -12.09 25.52
CA THR A 14 6.03 -12.73 26.69
C THR A 14 5.43 -14.12 26.92
N ASN A 15 6.30 -15.11 27.09
CA ASN A 15 5.95 -16.48 27.43
C ASN A 15 6.36 -16.76 28.88
N TYR A 16 5.38 -17.07 29.72
CA TYR A 16 5.59 -17.40 31.14
C TYR A 16 5.54 -18.90 31.42
N THR A 17 5.46 -19.74 30.38
CA THR A 17 5.39 -21.19 30.52
C THR A 17 6.75 -21.85 30.30
N ASP A 18 6.87 -23.10 30.74
CA ASP A 18 8.06 -23.94 30.56
C ASP A 18 8.25 -24.47 29.13
N LEU A 19 7.25 -24.28 28.25
CA LEU A 19 7.29 -24.74 26.86
C LEU A 19 7.34 -23.54 25.89
N PRO A 20 7.99 -23.67 24.72
CA PRO A 20 7.92 -22.65 23.68
C PRO A 20 6.48 -22.39 23.24
N GLN A 21 6.11 -21.11 23.07
CA GLN A 21 4.78 -20.70 22.62
C GLN A 21 4.84 -20.01 21.27
N GLN A 22 3.89 -20.31 20.39
CA GLN A 22 3.70 -19.54 19.16
C GLN A 22 2.67 -18.44 19.42
N VAL A 23 3.08 -17.19 19.26
CA VAL A 23 2.20 -16.02 19.41
C VAL A 23 1.81 -15.54 18.02
N VAL A 24 0.54 -15.22 17.81
CA VAL A 24 0.06 -14.61 16.56
C VAL A 24 -0.09 -13.11 16.77
N VAL A 25 0.67 -12.33 16.01
CA VAL A 25 0.57 -10.88 15.99
C VAL A 25 -0.10 -10.46 14.70
N THR A 26 -1.32 -9.96 14.80
CA THR A 26 -2.09 -9.45 13.66
C THR A 26 -2.14 -7.92 13.71
N LEU A 27 -1.63 -7.28 12.66
CA LEU A 27 -1.76 -5.84 12.43
C LEU A 27 -2.84 -5.61 11.39
N LYS A 28 -3.87 -4.84 11.75
CA LYS A 28 -4.89 -4.34 10.81
C LYS A 28 -4.74 -2.83 10.67
N TYR A 29 -4.72 -2.34 9.43
CA TYR A 29 -4.66 -0.91 9.14
C TYR A 29 -5.33 -0.59 7.81
N ASP A 30 -5.86 0.63 7.71
CA ASP A 30 -6.39 1.15 6.46
C ASP A 30 -5.27 1.82 5.66
N LYS A 31 -5.05 1.31 4.45
CA LYS A 31 -4.10 1.85 3.47
C LYS A 31 -4.87 2.74 2.50
N ALA A 32 -4.54 4.03 2.48
CA ALA A 32 -5.04 4.97 1.48
C ALA A 32 -4.02 5.14 0.34
N THR A 33 -4.46 4.97 -0.90
CA THR A 33 -3.69 5.28 -2.11
C THR A 33 -4.33 6.49 -2.77
N ASN A 34 -3.61 7.61 -2.77
CA ASN A 34 -4.01 8.83 -3.45
C ASN A 34 -3.14 9.01 -4.68
N TRP A 35 -3.76 9.29 -5.82
CA TRP A 35 -3.05 9.52 -7.07
C TRP A 35 -3.61 10.73 -7.79
N SER A 36 -2.76 11.34 -8.61
CA SER A 36 -3.14 12.41 -9.52
C SER A 36 -2.34 12.31 -10.81
N LYS A 37 -2.89 12.86 -11.89
CA LYS A 37 -2.23 12.96 -13.18
C LYS A 37 -2.47 14.33 -13.82
N THR A 38 -1.53 14.74 -14.65
CA THR A 38 -1.62 15.94 -15.49
C THR A 38 -1.50 15.53 -16.95
N ASP A 39 -2.26 16.17 -17.83
CA ASP A 39 -2.18 15.91 -19.26
C ASP A 39 -1.42 17.04 -19.95
N THR A 40 -0.40 16.70 -20.72
CA THR A 40 0.46 17.68 -21.41
C THR A 40 -0.25 18.35 -22.59
N TYR A 41 -1.17 17.65 -23.26
CA TYR A 41 -1.84 18.11 -24.48
C TYR A 41 -3.35 17.91 -24.38
N SER A 42 -4.13 18.82 -24.98
CA SER A 42 -5.60 18.76 -25.00
C SER A 42 -6.18 17.57 -25.77
N LEU A 43 -5.35 16.84 -26.56
CA LEU A 43 -5.76 15.59 -27.18
C LEU A 43 -6.33 14.60 -26.16
N SER A 44 -5.87 14.66 -24.90
CA SER A 44 -6.41 13.87 -23.78
C SER A 44 -7.93 13.95 -23.63
N GLU A 45 -8.55 15.07 -24.00
CA GLU A 45 -10.00 15.28 -23.90
C GLU A 45 -10.78 14.40 -24.87
N LYS A 46 -10.13 13.93 -25.94
CA LYS A 46 -10.75 13.08 -26.96
C LYS A 46 -10.31 11.62 -26.87
N VAL A 47 -9.40 11.29 -25.96
CA VAL A 47 -8.95 9.91 -25.74
C VAL A 47 -10.01 9.18 -24.92
N GLY A 48 -10.71 8.26 -25.59
CA GLY A 48 -11.67 7.35 -24.98
C GLY A 48 -11.01 6.04 -24.54
N ILE A 49 -11.48 5.48 -23.43
CA ILE A 49 -10.95 4.25 -22.85
C ILE A 49 -11.98 3.16 -23.07
N LYS A 50 -11.66 2.15 -23.87
CA LYS A 50 -12.62 1.09 -24.21
C LYS A 50 -12.83 0.08 -23.08
N LYS A 51 -11.81 -0.12 -22.24
CA LYS A 51 -11.83 -1.09 -21.15
C LYS A 51 -11.12 -0.51 -19.93
N THR A 52 -11.73 -0.64 -18.77
CA THR A 52 -11.12 -0.31 -17.48
C THR A 52 -9.80 -1.07 -17.31
N PHE A 53 -8.77 -0.37 -16.85
CA PHE A 53 -7.44 -0.96 -16.66
C PHE A 53 -6.73 -0.41 -15.42
N GLN A 54 -5.80 -1.20 -14.91
CA GLN A 54 -4.94 -0.82 -13.79
C GLN A 54 -3.65 -0.22 -14.33
N ILE A 55 -3.21 0.89 -13.73
CA ILE A 55 -1.91 1.49 -14.06
C ILE A 55 -0.80 0.48 -13.72
N PRO A 56 0.16 0.24 -14.64
CA PRO A 56 1.25 -0.70 -14.40
C PRO A 56 2.10 -0.27 -13.21
N GLN A 57 2.63 -1.23 -12.46
CA GLN A 57 3.58 -0.97 -11.38
C GLN A 57 4.90 -0.49 -11.97
N VAL A 58 5.39 0.66 -11.53
CA VAL A 58 6.69 1.21 -11.96
C VAL A 58 7.71 1.30 -10.83
N SER A 59 7.38 0.76 -9.65
CA SER A 59 8.20 0.85 -8.45
C SER A 59 8.07 -0.42 -7.60
N SER A 60 8.94 -0.56 -6.60
CA SER A 60 8.83 -1.65 -5.61
C SER A 60 7.67 -1.46 -4.62
N THR A 61 7.12 -0.25 -4.53
CA THR A 61 5.92 0.01 -3.74
C THR A 61 4.69 -0.44 -4.51
N GLU A 62 3.91 -1.33 -3.91
CA GLU A 62 2.63 -1.78 -4.44
C GLU A 62 1.53 -0.71 -4.32
N TYR A 63 0.88 -0.38 -5.43
CA TYR A 63 -0.30 0.49 -5.49
C TYR A 63 -1.36 -0.04 -6.45
N SER A 64 -2.62 0.36 -6.26
CA SER A 64 -3.72 0.02 -7.17
C SER A 64 -4.38 1.31 -7.63
N VAL A 65 -4.30 1.59 -8.92
CA VAL A 65 -4.87 2.78 -9.56
C VAL A 65 -5.64 2.32 -10.79
N GLU A 66 -6.95 2.46 -10.73
CA GLU A 66 -7.85 2.09 -11.81
C GLU A 66 -8.20 3.30 -12.66
N ILE A 67 -8.15 3.11 -13.97
CA ILE A 67 -8.67 4.05 -14.95
C ILE A 67 -9.90 3.43 -15.60
N SER A 68 -11.05 4.08 -15.44
CA SER A 68 -12.36 3.62 -15.90
C SER A 68 -12.55 3.81 -17.41
N SER A 69 -13.28 2.90 -18.05
CA SER A 69 -13.77 3.06 -19.43
C SER A 69 -14.95 4.02 -19.59
N THR A 70 -15.61 4.41 -18.49
CA THR A 70 -16.84 5.22 -18.56
C THR A 70 -16.60 6.72 -18.65
N GLN A 71 -15.36 7.17 -18.48
CA GLN A 71 -14.97 8.58 -18.48
C GLN A 71 -13.80 8.80 -19.45
N SER A 72 -13.69 10.01 -19.99
CA SER A 72 -12.56 10.36 -20.85
C SER A 72 -11.25 10.33 -20.07
N TRP A 73 -10.12 10.16 -20.77
CA TRP A 73 -8.81 10.18 -20.14
C TRP A 73 -8.55 11.50 -19.41
N ALA A 74 -8.94 12.64 -19.98
CA ALA A 74 -8.73 13.95 -19.37
C ALA A 74 -9.52 14.17 -18.08
N GLU A 75 -10.72 13.62 -17.95
CA GLU A 75 -11.57 13.83 -16.77
C GLU A 75 -11.04 13.10 -15.52
N GLN A 76 -10.32 12.00 -15.71
CA GLN A 76 -9.80 11.16 -14.61
C GLN A 76 -8.47 11.71 -14.06
N LYS A 77 -8.48 12.92 -13.51
CA LYS A 77 -7.26 13.62 -13.04
C LYS A 77 -6.68 13.10 -11.72
N GLY A 78 -7.40 12.23 -11.00
CA GLY A 78 -6.94 11.68 -9.74
C GLY A 78 -8.02 10.91 -9.03
N GLY A 79 -7.64 10.32 -7.90
CA GLY A 79 -8.54 9.52 -7.08
C GLY A 79 -7.92 9.11 -5.76
N ALA A 80 -8.77 8.59 -4.90
CA ALA A 80 -8.41 8.04 -3.61
C ALA A 80 -9.08 6.68 -3.44
N THR A 81 -8.30 5.66 -3.13
CA THR A 81 -8.80 4.34 -2.76
C THR A 81 -8.32 4.01 -1.35
N THR A 82 -9.19 3.40 -0.55
CA THR A 82 -8.83 2.92 0.79
C THR A 82 -9.08 1.42 0.84
N GLU A 83 -8.11 0.68 1.34
CA GLU A 83 -8.16 -0.76 1.49
C GLU A 83 -7.71 -1.15 2.90
N THR A 84 -8.47 -2.00 3.57
CA THR A 84 -8.07 -2.54 4.88
C THR A 84 -7.11 -3.70 4.67
N VAL A 85 -5.88 -3.56 5.15
CA VAL A 85 -4.82 -4.57 5.06
C VAL A 85 -4.64 -5.24 6.42
N SER A 86 -4.47 -6.56 6.41
CA SER A 86 -4.16 -7.36 7.60
C SER A 86 -2.86 -8.13 7.40
N VAL A 87 -1.88 -7.90 8.26
CA VAL A 87 -0.57 -8.58 8.24
C VAL A 87 -0.43 -9.42 9.50
N GLU A 88 -0.07 -10.70 9.34
CA GLU A 88 0.16 -11.60 10.46
C GLU A 88 1.63 -12.00 10.57
N ALA A 89 2.16 -12.02 11.79
CA ALA A 89 3.44 -12.62 12.12
C ALA A 89 3.22 -13.67 13.21
N ARG A 90 3.95 -14.79 13.12
CA ARG A 90 3.81 -15.92 14.06
C ARG A 90 5.13 -16.28 14.74
N PRO A 91 5.71 -15.39 15.55
CA PRO A 91 6.94 -15.67 16.27
C PRO A 91 6.77 -16.81 17.28
N THR A 92 7.83 -17.62 17.43
CA THR A 92 7.97 -18.58 18.53
C THR A 92 8.75 -17.92 19.66
N VAL A 93 8.13 -17.84 20.84
CA VAL A 93 8.70 -17.25 22.05
C VAL A 93 9.19 -18.38 22.98
N PRO A 94 10.50 -18.44 23.27
CA PRO A 94 11.06 -19.45 24.19
C PRO A 94 10.43 -19.38 25.60
N PRO A 95 10.55 -20.47 26.40
CA PRO A 95 10.11 -20.48 27.80
C PRO A 95 10.68 -19.32 28.61
N HIS A 96 9.86 -18.76 29.52
CA HIS A 96 10.26 -17.69 30.46
C HIS A 96 10.99 -16.51 29.82
N SER A 97 10.58 -16.12 28.60
CA SER A 97 11.24 -15.09 27.81
C SER A 97 10.26 -14.10 27.19
N SER A 98 10.78 -12.97 26.73
CA SER A 98 10.01 -11.94 26.03
C SER A 98 10.69 -11.57 24.73
N VAL A 99 9.93 -11.59 23.63
CA VAL A 99 10.40 -11.21 22.29
C VAL A 99 9.73 -9.89 21.88
N PRO A 100 10.50 -8.83 21.59
CA PRO A 100 9.94 -7.58 21.09
C PRO A 100 9.51 -7.75 19.63
N VAL A 101 8.27 -7.42 19.34
CA VAL A 101 7.71 -7.39 17.99
C VAL A 101 7.62 -5.94 17.55
N ARG A 102 8.23 -5.64 16.41
CA ARG A 102 8.28 -4.29 15.82
C ARG A 102 7.62 -4.28 14.46
N VAL A 103 6.68 -3.37 14.28
CA VAL A 103 6.02 -3.09 13.00
C VAL A 103 6.36 -1.66 12.60
N ALA A 104 6.89 -1.48 11.39
CA ALA A 104 7.18 -0.17 10.82
C ALA A 104 6.22 0.11 9.65
N LEU A 105 5.46 1.19 9.76
CA LEU A 105 4.53 1.67 8.73
C LEU A 105 5.22 2.74 7.88
N TYR A 106 5.25 2.53 6.58
CA TYR A 106 5.87 3.43 5.61
C TYR A 106 4.82 4.08 4.70
N LYS A 107 5.08 5.33 4.32
CA LYS A 107 4.40 6.03 3.24
C LYS A 107 5.36 6.19 2.09
N SER A 108 4.93 5.79 0.90
CA SER A 108 5.69 5.94 -0.33
C SER A 108 5.08 7.05 -1.19
N ASN A 109 5.91 7.83 -1.85
CA ASN A 109 5.51 8.74 -2.92
C ASN A 109 6.27 8.42 -4.20
N ILE A 110 5.53 8.27 -5.30
CA ILE A 110 6.03 7.90 -6.62
C ILE A 110 5.53 8.96 -7.59
N SER A 111 6.44 9.51 -8.39
CA SER A 111 6.12 10.46 -9.45
C SER A 111 7.01 10.14 -10.63
N TYR A 112 6.41 10.07 -11.81
CA TYR A 112 7.09 9.74 -13.06
C TYR A 112 6.34 10.39 -14.22
N PRO A 113 7.05 10.82 -15.28
CA PRO A 113 6.40 11.13 -16.55
C PRO A 113 5.85 9.83 -17.15
N TYR A 114 4.65 9.89 -17.74
CA TYR A 114 4.02 8.75 -18.38
C TYR A 114 3.71 9.04 -19.85
N GLU A 115 3.62 7.98 -20.65
CA GLU A 115 3.19 8.02 -22.04
C GLU A 115 2.34 6.77 -22.33
N PHE A 116 1.22 6.96 -23.02
CA PHE A 116 0.36 5.88 -23.51
C PHE A 116 0.25 5.99 -25.02
N LYS A 117 0.22 4.84 -25.70
CA LYS A 117 0.08 4.72 -27.15
C LYS A 117 -1.27 4.11 -27.52
#